data_AF-A0A7C3WZU3-F1
#
_entry.id   AF-A0A7C3WZU3-F1
#
_cell.length_a   1.000
_cell.length_b   1.000
_cell.length_c   1.000
_cell.angle_alpha   90.00
_cell.angle_beta   90.00
_cell.angle_gamma   90.00
#
_symmetry.space_group_name_H-M   'P 1'
#
loop_
_entity.id
_entity.type
_entity.pdbx_description
1 polymer ?
#
loop_
_entity_poly.entity_id
_entity_poly.type
_entity_poly.pdbx_seq_one_letter_code
_entity_poly.pdbx_strand_id
1 'polypeptide(L)'
;RYLEVDKAVNIGLLPDIGFEKMKFVGNGSLLGAHLSALSKDMLEKANEIARQMTYLELSMNPAFMEHYLSALFFPHTNLDAFPSVKEKLEARRKVRYASGGAATAEEVG
;
A
#
# COMPACT_ATOMS: atom_id res chain seq x y z
N ARG A 1 -13.66 4.52 11.96
CA ARG A 1 -12.20 4.69 11.77
C ARG A 1 -11.96 4.53 10.28
N TYR A 2 -11.38 5.53 9.60
CA TYR A 2 -11.37 5.62 8.14
C TYR A 2 -9.95 5.43 7.60
N LEU A 3 -9.77 4.54 6.63
CA LEU A 3 -8.56 4.45 5.83
C LEU A 3 -8.81 5.19 4.52
N GLU A 4 -8.12 6.30 4.31
CA GLU A 4 -8.19 7.04 3.05
C GLU A 4 -7.24 6.41 2.04
N VAL A 5 -7.78 5.54 1.18
CA VAL A 5 -7.00 4.77 0.20
C VAL A 5 -6.14 5.67 -0.68
N ASP A 6 -6.67 6.80 -1.16
CA ASP A 6 -5.90 7.74 -1.99
C ASP A 6 -4.64 8.24 -1.25
N LYS A 7 -4.80 8.63 0.02
CA LYS A 7 -3.67 9.08 0.84
C LYS A 7 -2.67 7.96 1.11
N ALA A 8 -3.15 6.75 1.35
CA ALA A 8 -2.30 5.58 1.56
C ALA A 8 -1.47 5.22 0.31
N VAL A 9 -2.06 5.30 -0.88
CA VAL A 9 -1.34 5.12 -2.15
C VAL A 9 -0.32 6.24 -2.37
N ASN A 10 -0.68 7.50 -2.09
CA ASN A 10 0.22 8.64 -2.24
C ASN A 10 1.51 8.52 -1.39
N ILE A 11 1.46 7.81 -0.26
CA ILE A 11 2.62 7.55 0.61
C ILE A 11 3.22 6.14 0.41
N GLY A 12 2.82 5.39 -0.63
CA GLY A 12 3.41 4.08 -0.89
C GLY A 12 2.96 2.94 0.03
N LEU A 13 1.97 3.16 0.90
CA LEU A 13 1.49 2.14 1.83
C LEU A 13 0.65 1.07 1.12
N LEU A 14 -0.13 1.47 0.12
CA LEU A 14 -0.96 0.57 -0.68
C LEU A 14 -0.55 0.64 -2.14
N PRO A 15 -0.70 -0.46 -2.89
CA PRO A 15 -0.35 -0.49 -4.31
C PRO A 15 -1.33 0.34 -5.15
N ASP A 16 -0.84 0.91 -6.24
CA ASP A 16 -1.66 1.72 -7.14
C ASP A 16 -2.39 0.85 -8.18
N ILE A 17 -3.45 0.16 -7.73
CA ILE A 17 -4.18 -0.85 -8.53
C ILE A 17 -5.65 -0.52 -8.80
N GLY A 18 -6.11 0.65 -8.37
CA GLY A 18 -7.52 1.08 -8.44
C GLY A 18 -8.28 0.88 -7.13
N PHE A 19 -9.13 1.86 -6.79
CA PHE A 19 -9.91 1.87 -5.55
C PHE A 19 -10.95 0.75 -5.52
N GLU A 20 -11.52 0.41 -6.67
CA GLU A 20 -12.55 -0.61 -6.85
C GLU A 20 -12.09 -2.02 -6.45
N LYS A 21 -10.77 -2.27 -6.45
CA LYS A 21 -10.18 -3.55 -6.04
C LYS A 21 -9.87 -3.60 -4.54
N MET A 22 -10.06 -2.51 -3.82
CA MET A 22 -9.75 -2.42 -2.39
C MET A 22 -11.02 -2.40 -1.55
N LYS A 23 -11.08 -3.30 -0.57
CA LYS A 23 -12.18 -3.35 0.38
C LYS A 23 -11.65 -3.33 1.81
N PHE A 24 -12.13 -2.37 2.58
CA PHE A 24 -11.82 -2.30 4.00
C PHE A 24 -12.76 -3.22 4.79
N VAL A 25 -12.18 -4.20 5.48
CA VAL A 25 -12.94 -5.19 6.29
C VAL A 25 -12.99 -4.85 7.78
N GLY A 26 -12.29 -3.79 8.22
CA GLY A 26 -12.20 -3.44 9.64
C GLY A 26 -11.38 -4.45 10.45
N ASN A 27 -11.83 -4.76 11.67
CA ASN A 27 -11.16 -5.74 12.51
C ASN A 27 -11.60 -7.17 12.14
N GLY A 28 -10.95 -7.73 11.12
CA GLY A 28 -11.21 -9.10 10.67
C GLY A 28 -10.99 -10.17 11.74
N SER A 29 -10.04 -9.94 12.66
CA SER A 29 -9.75 -10.89 13.75
C SER A 29 -10.92 -11.01 14.74
N LEU A 30 -11.46 -9.88 15.21
CA LEU A 30 -12.62 -9.87 16.11
C LEU A 30 -13.88 -10.42 15.43
N LEU A 31 -14.12 -10.01 14.17
CA LEU A 31 -15.24 -10.52 13.39
C LEU A 31 -15.15 -12.03 13.18
N GLY A 32 -13.96 -12.53 12.81
CA GLY A 32 -13.71 -13.96 12.65
C GLY A 32 -13.90 -14.75 13.95
N ALA A 33 -13.34 -14.25 15.07
CA ALA A 33 -13.51 -14.86 16.38
C ALA A 33 -14.99 -14.93 16.78
N HIS A 34 -15.76 -13.86 16.53
CA HIS A 34 -17.19 -13.83 16.81
C HIS A 34 -17.96 -14.85 15.96
N LEU A 35 -17.69 -14.93 14.65
CA LEU A 35 -18.33 -15.89 13.75
C LEU A 35 -18.03 -17.34 14.15
N SER A 36 -16.77 -17.65 14.46
CA SER A 36 -16.34 -18.98 14.91
C SER A 36 -16.93 -19.36 16.27
N ALA A 37 -17.17 -18.39 17.16
CA ALA A 37 -17.80 -18.65 18.45
C ALA A 37 -19.31 -18.99 18.33
N LEU A 38 -19.97 -18.48 17.29
CA LEU A 38 -21.41 -18.67 17.07
C LEU A 38 -21.75 -19.78 16.06
N SER A 39 -20.77 -20.25 15.28
CA SER A 39 -21.00 -21.24 14.23
C SER A 39 -19.85 -22.26 14.14
N LYS A 40 -20.22 -23.54 14.32
CA LYS A 40 -19.29 -24.66 14.16
C LYS A 40 -18.79 -24.78 12.72
N ASP A 41 -19.66 -24.58 11.74
CA ASP A 41 -19.30 -24.62 10.31
C ASP A 41 -18.26 -23.54 9.96
N MET A 42 -18.40 -22.33 10.53
CA MET A 42 -17.41 -21.26 10.33
C MET A 42 -16.07 -21.58 10.98
N LEU A 43 -16.09 -22.21 12.17
CA LEU A 43 -14.88 -22.68 12.83
C LEU A 43 -14.18 -23.78 12.02
N GLU A 44 -14.93 -24.74 11.48
CA GLU A 44 -14.39 -25.80 10.63
C GLU A 44 -13.77 -25.22 9.35
N LYS A 45 -14.45 -24.26 8.71
CA LYS A 45 -13.93 -23.57 7.52
C LYS A 45 -12.66 -22.76 7.82
N ALA A 46 -12.58 -22.08 8.96
CA ALA A 46 -11.36 -21.39 9.38
C ALA A 46 -10.19 -22.36 9.55
N ASN A 47 -10.43 -23.55 10.11
CA ASN A 47 -9.41 -24.60 10.25
C ASN A 47 -8.96 -25.17 8.90
N GLU A 48 -9.87 -25.36 7.96
CA GLU A 48 -9.53 -25.79 6.59
C GLU A 48 -8.61 -24.78 5.91
N ILE A 49 -8.99 -23.49 5.93
CA ILE A 49 -8.18 -22.41 5.36
C ILE A 49 -6.79 -22.39 6.02
N ALA A 50 -6.72 -22.48 7.35
CA ALA A 50 -5.45 -22.49 8.07
C ALA A 50 -4.53 -23.64 7.63
N ARG A 51 -5.07 -24.82 7.29
CA ARG A 51 -4.28 -25.95 6.75
C ARG A 51 -3.79 -25.73 5.32
N GLN A 52 -4.45 -24.87 4.55
CA GLN A 52 -4.08 -24.54 3.17
C GLN A 52 -3.09 -23.36 3.09
N MET A 53 -2.91 -22.60 4.18
CA MET A 53 -2.00 -21.48 4.22
C MET A 53 -0.54 -21.96 4.18
N THR A 54 0.22 -21.43 3.23
CA THR A 54 1.68 -21.63 3.15
C THR A 54 2.39 -20.42 3.74
N TYR A 55 3.24 -20.65 4.74
CA TYR A 55 4.08 -19.60 5.30
C TYR A 55 5.32 -19.38 4.44
N LEU A 56 5.59 -18.13 4.08
CA LEU A 56 6.79 -17.72 3.36
C LEU A 56 7.66 -16.87 4.31
N GLU A 57 8.86 -17.35 4.60
CA GLU A 57 9.82 -16.64 5.47
C GLU A 57 10.54 -15.54 4.67
N LEU A 58 10.26 -14.29 5.03
CA LEU A 58 10.78 -13.13 4.30
C LEU A 58 12.18 -12.70 4.76
N SER A 59 12.56 -13.00 6.00
CA SER A 59 13.86 -12.58 6.56
C SER A 59 15.06 -13.21 5.84
N MET A 60 14.86 -14.38 5.22
CA MET A 60 15.89 -15.09 4.47
C MET A 60 15.90 -14.77 2.97
N ASN A 61 14.98 -13.92 2.48
CA ASN A 61 14.86 -13.60 1.07
C ASN A 61 15.58 -12.27 0.76
N PRO A 62 16.74 -12.28 0.06
CA PRO A 62 17.46 -11.05 -0.27
C PRO A 62 16.61 -10.06 -1.08
N ALA A 63 15.73 -10.55 -1.95
CA ALA A 63 14.86 -9.70 -2.76
C ALA A 63 13.86 -8.91 -1.89
N PHE A 64 13.43 -9.48 -0.75
CA PHE A 64 12.56 -8.74 0.18
C PHE A 64 13.28 -7.51 0.75
N MET A 65 14.57 -7.63 1.09
CA MET A 65 15.35 -6.49 1.59
C MET A 65 15.50 -5.39 0.54
N GLU A 66 15.71 -5.76 -0.74
CA GLU A 66 15.75 -4.80 -1.85
C GLU A 66 14.40 -4.07 -2.03
N HIS A 67 13.29 -4.81 -1.98
CA HIS A 67 11.95 -4.23 -2.02
C HIS A 67 11.67 -3.32 -0.81
N TYR A 68 12.05 -3.74 0.39
CA TYR A 68 11.89 -2.96 1.61
C TYR A 68 12.64 -1.62 1.54
N LEU A 69 13.92 -1.65 1.16
CA LEU A 69 14.72 -0.43 1.00
C LEU A 69 14.12 0.50 -0.06
N SER A 70 13.61 -0.05 -1.16
CA SER A 70 12.95 0.74 -2.20
C SER A 70 11.65 1.40 -1.73
N ALA A 71 10.95 0.78 -0.78
CA ALA A 71 9.72 1.29 -0.18
C ALA A 71 9.95 2.33 0.94
N LEU A 72 11.21 2.61 1.32
CA LEU A 72 11.52 3.67 2.30
C LEU A 72 11.38 5.09 1.72
N PHE A 73 11.33 5.22 0.39
CA PHE A 73 11.10 6.49 -0.30
C PHE A 73 9.62 6.66 -0.63
N PHE A 74 9.12 7.89 -0.62
CA PHE A 74 7.71 8.17 -0.92
C PHE A 74 7.48 8.54 -2.40
N PRO A 75 6.52 7.90 -3.08
CA PRO A 75 5.77 6.71 -2.68
C PRO A 75 6.60 5.42 -2.77
N HIS A 76 7.65 5.41 -3.60
CA HIS A 76 8.62 4.32 -3.76
C HIS A 76 9.80 4.84 -4.59
N THR A 77 10.97 4.19 -4.55
CA THR A 77 12.10 4.56 -5.44
C THR A 77 11.75 4.43 -6.93
N ASN A 78 10.94 3.42 -7.27
CA ASN A 78 10.36 3.25 -8.61
C ASN A 78 8.98 3.91 -8.70
N LEU A 79 8.92 5.10 -9.32
CA LEU A 79 7.68 5.87 -9.47
C LEU A 79 6.73 5.28 -10.54
N ASP A 80 7.22 4.45 -11.46
CA ASP A 80 6.37 3.84 -12.50
C ASP A 80 5.40 2.80 -11.92
N ALA A 81 5.66 2.31 -10.70
CA ALA A 81 4.73 1.48 -9.94
C ALA A 81 3.54 2.28 -9.34
N PHE A 82 3.58 3.62 -9.41
CA PHE A 82 2.57 4.53 -8.85
C PHE A 82 2.11 5.56 -9.89
N PRO A 83 1.48 5.13 -11.00
CA PRO A 83 1.09 6.00 -12.11
C PRO A 83 0.18 7.16 -11.68
N SER A 84 -0.76 6.94 -10.76
CA SER A 84 -1.67 8.00 -10.27
C SER A 84 -0.93 9.06 -9.46
N VAL A 85 0.10 8.68 -8.71
CA VAL A 85 0.93 9.61 -7.93
C VAL A 85 1.84 10.39 -8.86
N LYS A 86 2.43 9.72 -9.87
CA LYS A 86 3.25 10.35 -10.92
C LYS A 86 2.48 11.47 -11.61
N GLU A 87 1.25 11.20 -12.06
CA GLU A 87 0.40 12.19 -12.71
C GLU A 87 0.11 13.39 -11.80
N LYS A 88 -0.22 13.16 -10.51
CA LYS A 88 -0.44 14.24 -9.53
C LYS A 88 0.80 15.12 -9.34
N LEU A 89 1.99 14.53 -9.29
CA LEU A 89 3.25 15.26 -9.14
C LEU A 89 3.57 16.11 -10.37
N GLU A 90 3.35 15.58 -11.57
CA GLU A 90 3.52 16.31 -12.83
C GLU A 90 2.54 17.48 -12.95
N ALA A 91 1.26 17.26 -12.60
CA ALA A 91 0.26 18.32 -12.58
C ALA A 91 0.66 19.45 -11.61
N ARG A 92 1.13 19.12 -10.40
CA ARG A 92 1.61 20.10 -9.41
C ARG A 92 2.83 20.88 -9.90
N ARG A 93 3.78 20.22 -10.59
CA ARG A 93 4.93 20.90 -11.20
C ARG A 93 4.48 21.91 -12.25
N LYS A 94 3.59 21.53 -13.16
CA LYS A 94 3.07 22.43 -14.22
C LYS A 94 2.39 23.69 -13.63
N VAL A 95 1.58 23.52 -12.59
CA VAL A 95 0.94 24.65 -11.89
C VAL A 95 1.98 25.58 -11.25
N ARG A 96 3.00 25.02 -10.59
CA ARG A 96 4.05 25.81 -9.93
C ARG A 96 4.90 26.62 -10.92
N TYR A 97 5.16 26.09 -12.12
CA TYR A 97 5.82 26.82 -13.20
C TYR A 97 4.94 27.93 -13.79
N ALA A 98 3.64 27.67 -13.96
CA ALA A 98 2.69 28.67 -14.48
C ALA A 98 2.45 29.84 -13.50
N SER A 99 2.61 29.63 -12.19
CA SER A 99 2.44 30.65 -11.15
C SER A 99 3.71 31.44 -10.80
N GLY A 100 4.77 31.38 -11.62
CA GLY A 100 5.97 32.21 -11.49
C GLY A 100 7.00 31.79 -10.43
N GLY A 101 6.89 30.60 -9.85
CA GLY A 101 7.76 30.12 -8.78
C GLY A 101 9.01 29.37 -9.25
N ALA A 102 9.88 30.02 -10.03
CA ALA A 102 11.23 29.52 -10.32
C ALA A 102 12.19 29.94 -9.19
N ALA A 103 12.16 29.25 -8.06
CA ALA A 103 13.20 29.38 -7.04
C ALA A 103 14.21 28.25 -7.22
N THR A 104 15.31 28.60 -7.89
CA THR A 104 16.70 28.12 -7.71
C THR A 104 16.91 26.62 -7.47
N ALA A 105 17.29 25.91 -8.52
CA ALA A 105 17.95 24.61 -8.43
C ALA A 105 19.16 24.57 -9.38
N GLU A 106 20.08 25.51 -9.19
CA GLU A 106 21.50 25.39 -9.54
C GLU A 106 22.25 25.84 -8.30
N GLU A 107 22.78 24.87 -7.54
CA GLU A 107 23.91 24.96 -6.60
C GLU A 107 23.84 23.77 -5.63
N VAL A 108 24.37 22.62 -6.05
CA VAL A 108 25.35 21.85 -5.27
C VAL A 108 26.23 21.15 -6.31
N GLY A 109 27.52 21.52 -6.34
CA GLY A 109 28.54 20.87 -7.17
C GLY A 109 28.96 19.50 -6.66
#